data_AF-A0A3M1FC54-F1
#
_entry.id   AF-A0A3M1FC54-F1
#
_cell.length_a   1.000
_cell.length_b   1.000
_cell.length_c   1.000
_cell.angle_alpha   90.00
_cell.angle_beta   90.00
_cell.angle_gamma   90.00
#
_symmetry.space_group_name_H-M   'P 1'
#
loop_
_entity.id
_entity.type
_entity.pdbx_description
1 polymer ?
#
loop_
_entity_poly.entity_id
_entity_poly.type
_entity_poly.pdbx_seq_one_letter_code
_entity_poly.pdbx_strand_id
1 'polypeptide(L)' 'EPEENEFVVDWALQNFDVSLVKVNTIGDKGVTYFKGKELNGEIRKCRRLWPNKTQTQGFFIAKFKK' A
#
# COMPACT_ATOMS: atom_id res chain seq x y z
N GLU A 1 -5.16 5.77 7.64
CA GLU A 1 -5.85 4.54 8.11
C GLU A 1 -5.77 3.46 7.04
N PRO A 2 -5.64 2.16 7.35
CA PRO A 2 -5.59 1.11 6.32
C PRO A 2 -6.82 1.01 5.42
N GLU A 3 -7.98 1.40 5.96
CA GLU A 3 -9.28 1.38 5.29
C GLU A 3 -9.32 2.28 4.05
N GLU A 4 -8.63 3.43 4.07
CA GLU A 4 -8.53 4.37 2.94
C GLU A 4 -7.40 4.03 1.96
N ASN A 5 -6.49 3.13 2.35
CA ASN A 5 -5.24 2.87 1.63
C ASN A 5 -5.18 1.42 1.15
N GLU A 6 -4.67 0.52 1.98
CA GLU A 6 -4.49 -0.88 1.59
C GLU A 6 -5.79 -1.58 1.24
N PHE A 7 -6.90 -1.23 1.88
CA PHE A 7 -8.19 -1.86 1.56
C PHE A 7 -8.71 -1.40 0.19
N VAL A 8 -8.47 -0.15 -0.19
CA VAL A 8 -8.80 0.38 -1.53
C VAL A 8 -7.91 -0.27 -2.60
N VAL A 9 -6.62 -0.45 -2.32
CA VAL A 9 -5.69 -1.14 -3.23
C VAL A 9 -6.04 -2.62 -3.36
N ASP A 10 -6.35 -3.30 -2.26
CA ASP A 10 -6.79 -4.70 -2.23
C ASP A 10 -8.05 -4.88 -3.08
N TRP A 11 -9.05 -4.01 -2.89
CA TRP A 11 -10.25 -3.97 -3.71
C TRP A 11 -9.92 -3.76 -5.20
N ALA A 12 -9.05 -2.81 -5.55
CA ALA A 12 -8.68 -2.57 -6.94
C ALA A 12 -8.00 -3.78 -7.60
N LEU A 13 -7.11 -4.47 -6.88
CA LEU A 13 -6.46 -5.70 -7.35
C LEU A 13 -7.44 -6.86 -7.56
N GLN A 14 -8.55 -6.89 -6.82
CA GLN A 14 -9.58 -7.92 -6.96
C GLN A 14 -10.59 -7.61 -8.08
N ASN A 15 -10.78 -6.35 -8.42
CA ASN A 15 -11.86 -5.90 -9.32
C ASN A 15 -11.37 -5.47 -10.70
N PHE A 16 -10.07 -5.27 -10.90
CA PHE A 16 -9.49 -4.87 -12.17
C PHE A 16 -8.29 -5.73 -12.54
N ASP A 17 -8.06 -5.92 -13.84
CA ASP A 17 -6.85 -6.57 -14.37
C ASP A 17 -5.67 -5.58 -14.33
N VAL A 18 -5.15 -5.36 -13.13
CA VAL A 18 -4.01 -4.50 -12.83
C VAL A 18 -3.09 -5.20 -11.83
N SER A 19 -1.80 -4.86 -11.87
CA SER A 19 -0.80 -5.36 -10.94
C SER A 19 -0.05 -4.22 -10.25
N LEU A 20 0.53 -4.50 -9.09
CA LEU A 20 1.36 -3.52 -8.39
C LEU A 20 2.81 -3.57 -8.86
N VAL A 21 3.37 -2.39 -9.10
CA VAL A 21 4.79 -2.16 -9.33
C VAL A 21 5.44 -1.70 -8.03
N LYS A 22 6.63 -2.25 -7.72
CA LYS A 22 7.40 -1.84 -6.53
C LYS A 22 7.71 -0.35 -6.60
N VAL A 23 7.26 0.40 -5.59
CA VAL A 23 7.65 1.79 -5.41
C VAL A 23 9.04 1.81 -4.76
N ASN A 24 10.03 2.31 -5.48
CA ASN A 24 11.42 2.42 -4.99
C ASN A 24 11.65 3.80 -4.37
N THR A 25 11.15 3.98 -3.14
CA THR A 25 11.34 5.20 -2.34
C THR A 25 11.43 4.84 -0.85
N ILE A 26 11.65 5.85 -0.01
CA ILE A 26 11.66 5.77 1.45
C ILE A 26 10.31 5.31 2.02
N GLY A 27 10.30 4.98 3.30
CA GLY A 27 9.09 4.58 4.02
C GLY A 27 8.88 3.08 4.13
N ASP A 28 7.89 2.73 4.95
CA ASP A 28 7.58 1.36 5.29
C ASP A 28 6.77 0.69 4.16
N LYS A 29 6.77 -0.64 4.11
CA LYS A 29 5.92 -1.40 3.19
C LYS A 29 4.44 -1.20 3.55
N GLY A 30 3.57 -1.32 2.54
CA GLY A 30 2.12 -1.43 2.78
C GLY A 30 1.79 -2.63 3.66
N VAL A 31 0.76 -2.49 4.49
CA VAL A 31 0.33 -3.51 5.44
C VAL A 31 -0.44 -4.61 4.72
N THR A 32 -0.05 -5.87 4.88
CA THR A 32 -0.76 -7.02 4.27
C THR A 32 -1.64 -7.78 5.25
N TYR A 33 -1.61 -7.42 6.53
CA TYR A 33 -2.44 -8.02 7.56
C TYR A 33 -2.84 -6.96 8.59
N PHE A 34 -4.14 -6.77 8.80
CA PHE A 34 -4.65 -5.77 9.74
C PHE A 34 -5.94 -6.25 10.40
N LYS A 35 -6.00 -6.20 11.73
CA LYS A 35 -7.18 -6.56 12.55
C LYS A 35 -7.82 -7.91 12.17
N GLY A 36 -7.02 -8.95 11.91
CA GLY A 36 -7.53 -10.28 11.54
C GLY A 36 -7.83 -10.47 10.05
N LYS A 37 -7.71 -9.43 9.23
CA LYS A 37 -7.91 -9.49 7.78
C LYS A 37 -6.57 -9.59 7.06
N GLU A 38 -6.41 -10.64 6.26
CA GLU A 38 -5.32 -10.78 5.30
C GLU A 38 -5.70 -10.06 3.99
N LEU A 39 -4.76 -9.30 3.43
CA LEU A 39 -4.90 -8.59 2.16
C LEU A 39 -3.94 -9.17 1.13
N ASN A 40 -4.11 -8.78 -0.14
CA ASN A 40 -3.21 -9.21 -1.20
C ASN A 40 -1.74 -8.91 -0.85
N GLY A 41 -0.90 -9.96 -0.91
CA GLY A 41 0.51 -9.87 -0.59
C GLY A 41 1.31 -8.89 -1.48
N GLU A 42 0.81 -8.55 -2.67
CA GLU A 42 1.38 -7.53 -3.55
C GLU A 42 1.44 -6.14 -2.90
N ILE A 43 0.55 -5.84 -1.94
CA ILE A 43 0.47 -4.54 -1.26
C ILE A 43 1.77 -4.14 -0.55
N ARG A 44 2.64 -5.11 -0.23
CA ARG A 44 4.01 -4.85 0.26
C ARG A 44 4.88 -4.01 -0.70
N LYS A 45 4.47 -3.91 -1.98
CA LYS A 45 5.11 -3.10 -3.02
C LYS A 45 4.78 -1.60 -2.87
N CYS A 46 3.69 -1.25 -2.17
CA CYS A 46 3.30 0.11 -1.81
C CYS A 46 4.19 0.67 -0.69
N ARG A 47 4.14 1.99 -0.47
CA ARG A 47 4.93 2.67 0.56
C ARG A 47 4.08 3.56 1.46
N ARG A 48 4.36 3.48 2.77
CA ARG A 48 3.83 4.36 3.81
C ARG A 48 4.93 5.29 4.29
N LEU A 49 4.67 6.58 4.17
CA LEU A 49 5.53 7.62 4.72
C LEU A 49 4.99 8.03 6.08
N TRP A 50 5.89 8.19 7.05
CA TRP A 50 5.56 8.51 8.43
C TRP A 50 6.37 9.71 8.88
N PRO A 51 5.76 10.77 9.44
CA PRO A 51 6.50 11.99 9.78
C PRO A 51 7.73 11.77 10.65
N ASN A 52 7.62 10.89 11.64
CA ASN A 52 8.70 10.54 12.57
C ASN A 52 9.79 9.64 11.98
N LYS A 53 9.58 9.00 10.82
CA LYS A 53 10.56 8.11 10.20
C LYS A 53 11.16 8.67 8.92
N THR A 54 10.35 9.34 8.11
CA THR A 54 10.74 9.80 6.77
C THR A 54 10.96 11.29 6.66
N GLN A 55 10.73 12.07 7.73
CA GLN A 55 10.80 13.55 7.72
C GLN A 55 9.88 14.17 6.66
N THR A 56 8.75 13.51 6.39
CA THR A 56 7.71 13.95 5.45
C THR A 56 6.37 14.13 6.16
N GLN A 57 5.31 14.47 5.43
CA GLN A 57 3.94 14.27 5.94
C GLN A 57 3.53 12.79 5.85
N GLY A 58 2.47 12.42 6.56
CA GLY A 58 1.86 11.10 6.45
C GLY A 58 1.30 10.90 5.04
N PHE A 59 1.76 9.86 4.34
CA PHE A 59 1.38 9.64 2.94
C PHE A 59 1.41 8.16 2.57
N PHE A 60 0.62 7.77 1.57
CA PHE A 60 0.57 6.40 1.05
C PHE A 60 0.73 6.42 -0.48
N ILE A 61 1.57 5.52 -0.99
CA ILE A 61 1.92 5.45 -2.42
C ILE A 61 1.67 4.04 -2.93
N ALA A 62 0.80 3.93 -3.94
CA ALA A 62 0.60 2.73 -4.74
C ALA A 62 0.86 3.05 -6.21
N LYS A 63 1.52 2.14 -6.93
CA LYS A 63 1.79 2.29 -8.37
C LYS A 63 1.24 1.07 -9.10
N PHE A 64 0.24 1.30 -9.95
CA PHE A 64 -0.39 0.26 -10.75
C PHE A 64 0.22 0.20 -12.15
N LYS A 65 0.18 -1.00 -12.73
CA LYS A 65 0.44 -1.27 -14.13
C LYS A 65 -0.73 -2.07 -14.70
N LYS A 66 -1.21 -1.67 -15.87
CA LYS A 66 -2.08 -2.47 -16.72
C LYS A 66 -1.24 -3.38 -17.61
#